data_AF-A0A0J1DFS6-F1
#
_entry.id   AF-A0A0J1DFS6-F1
#
_cell.length_a   1.000
_cell.length_b   1.000
_cell.length_c   1.000
_cell.angle_alpha   90.00
_cell.angle_beta   90.00
_cell.angle_gamma   90.00
#
_symmetry.space_group_name_H-M   'P 1'
#
loop_
_entity.id
_entity.type
_entity.pdbx_description
1 polymer ?
#
loop_
_entity_poly.entity_id
_entity_poly.type
_entity_poly.pdbx_seq_one_letter_code
_entity_poly.pdbx_strand_id
1 'polypeptide(L)' 'MAQTQDCTPIAERAKALHNAGEFGSSEMRHAATIPDVILEKYMNEHRVSYAELMSNPEHFRRICNDPDNKMFRIWPGRL' A
#
# COMPACT_ATOMS: atom_id res chain seq x y z
N MET A 1 -18.25 3.10 -11.85
CA MET A 1 -17.60 2.11 -12.74
C MET A 1 -16.39 1.61 -11.99
N ALA A 2 -16.16 0.29 -11.90
CA ALA A 2 -14.95 -0.21 -11.26
C ALA A 2 -13.79 -0.06 -12.25
N GLN A 3 -12.77 0.72 -11.90
CA GLN A 3 -11.54 0.76 -12.70
C GLN A 3 -10.75 -0.54 -12.56
N THR A 4 -9.89 -0.82 -13.55
CA THR A 4 -8.98 -1.96 -13.53
C THR A 4 -7.57 -1.47 -13.79
N GLN A 5 -6.61 -2.00 -13.03
CA GLN A 5 -5.18 -1.72 -13.19
C GLN A 5 -4.43 -3.05 -13.14
N ASP A 6 -3.51 -3.27 -14.08
CA ASP A 6 -2.56 -4.37 -13.95
C ASP A 6 -1.58 -4.05 -12.81
N CYS A 7 -1.71 -4.81 -11.72
CA CYS A 7 -0.91 -4.63 -10.50
C CYS A 7 0.31 -5.56 -10.45
N THR A 8 0.51 -6.41 -11.47
CA THR A 8 1.61 -7.39 -11.52
C THR A 8 2.97 -6.73 -11.36
N PRO A 9 3.32 -5.66 -12.12
CA PRO A 9 4.64 -5.04 -12.01
C PRO A 9 4.91 -4.43 -10.62
N ILE A 10 3.86 -3.93 -9.96
CA ILE A 10 3.96 -3.31 -8.64
C ILE A 10 4.23 -4.38 -7.59
N ALA A 11 3.49 -5.50 -7.62
CA ALA A 11 3.68 -6.62 -6.71
C ALA A 11 5.07 -7.27 -6.88
N GLU A 12 5.52 -7.47 -8.11
CA GLU A 12 6.84 -8.03 -8.40
C GLU A 12 7.97 -7.11 -7.90
N ARG A 13 7.86 -5.81 -8.14
CA ARG A 13 8.81 -4.82 -7.62
C ARG A 13 8.83 -4.80 -6.09
N ALA A 14 7.66 -4.83 -5.44
CA ALA A 14 7.59 -4.84 -3.98
C ALA A 14 8.27 -6.08 -3.39
N LYS A 15 8.04 -7.25 -3.99
CA LYS A 15 8.72 -8.50 -3.64
C LYS A 15 10.23 -8.42 -3.85
N ALA A 16 10.69 -7.84 -4.97
CA ALA A 16 12.11 -7.68 -5.25
C ALA A 16 12.81 -6.81 -4.20
N LEU A 17 12.23 -5.65 -3.88
CA LEU A 17 12.74 -4.74 -2.86
C LEU A 17 12.75 -5.38 -1.46
N HIS A 18 11.69 -6.12 -1.12
CA HIS A 18 11.61 -6.85 0.14
C HIS A 18 12.75 -7.86 0.27
N ASN A 19 12.95 -8.69 -0.75
CA ASN A 19 14.00 -9.71 -0.78
C ASN A 19 15.41 -9.11 -0.76
N ALA A 20 15.59 -7.94 -1.38
CA ALA A 20 16.85 -7.22 -1.38
C ALA A 20 17.13 -6.46 -0.07
N GLY A 21 16.16 -6.37 0.84
CA GLY A 21 16.28 -5.54 2.04
C GLY A 21 16.20 -4.04 1.77
N GLU A 22 15.76 -3.64 0.58
CA GLU A 22 15.71 -2.25 0.11
C GLU A 22 14.41 -1.55 0.55
N PHE A 23 14.17 -1.52 1.86
CA PHE A 23 13.01 -0.85 2.47
C PHE A 23 13.40 0.26 3.46
N GLY A 24 14.69 0.53 3.65
CA GLY A 24 15.19 1.56 4.56
C GLY A 24 15.24 1.11 6.02
N SER A 25 15.26 2.08 6.94
CA SER A 25 15.35 1.85 8.39
C SER A 25 13.99 2.03 9.08
N SER A 26 13.90 1.71 10.37
CA SER A 26 12.67 1.93 11.14
C SER A 26 12.24 3.41 11.21
N GLU A 27 13.19 4.35 11.09
CA GLU A 27 12.95 5.79 11.10
C GLU A 27 12.46 6.29 9.73
N MET A 28 13.07 5.81 8.64
CA MET A 28 12.68 6.13 7.26
C MET A 28 12.56 4.84 6.45
N ARG A 29 11.32 4.34 6.35
CA ARG A 29 11.00 3.11 5.61
C ARG A 29 10.10 3.35 4.42
N HIS A 30 10.43 2.70 3.31
CA HIS A 30 9.52 2.50 2.20
C HIS A 30 8.64 1.29 2.52
N ALA A 31 7.49 1.52 3.14
CA ALA A 31 6.68 0.44 3.69
C ALA A 31 5.95 -0.41 2.63
N ALA A 32 5.42 0.23 1.60
CA ALA A 32 4.67 -0.40 0.52
C ALA A 32 4.61 0.51 -0.72
N THR A 33 4.25 -0.05 -1.87
CA THR A 33 3.80 0.72 -3.04
C THR A 33 2.39 0.29 -3.37
N ILE A 34 1.41 1.13 -3.06
CA ILE A 34 -0.02 0.78 -3.20
C ILE A 34 -0.54 1.19 -4.59
N PRO A 35 -1.19 0.29 -5.34
CA PRO A 35 -1.82 0.63 -6.61
C PRO A 35 -3.01 1.59 -6.44
N ASP A 36 -3.25 2.44 -7.44
CA ASP A 36 -4.34 3.43 -7.42
C ASP A 36 -5.71 2.77 -7.29
N VAL A 37 -5.92 1.62 -7.94
CA VAL A 37 -7.19 0.89 -7.86
C VAL A 37 -7.51 0.41 -6.44
N ILE A 38 -6.48 0.15 -5.62
CA ILE A 38 -6.65 -0.21 -4.20
C ILE A 38 -7.02 1.01 -3.38
N LEU A 39 -6.41 2.18 -3.65
CA LEU A 39 -6.78 3.43 -3.00
C LEU A 39 -8.22 3.83 -3.33
N GLU A 40 -8.61 3.72 -4.60
CA GLU A 40 -9.98 4.00 -5.05
C GLU A 40 -11.00 3.07 -4.38
N LYS A 41 -10.71 1.76 -4.36
CA LYS A 41 -11.55 0.78 -3.65
C LYS A 41 -11.70 1.17 -2.17
N TYR A 42 -10.60 1.45 -1.48
CA TYR A 42 -10.60 1.82 -0.07
C TYR A 42 -11.43 3.09 0.20
N MET A 43 -11.22 4.14 -0.60
CA MET A 43 -11.97 5.39 -0.48
C MET A 43 -13.47 5.17 -0.66
N ASN A 44 -13.87 4.33 -1.63
CA ASN A 44 -15.27 4.01 -1.89
C ASN A 44 -15.90 3.20 -0.74
N GLU A 45 -15.20 2.19 -0.23
CA GLU A 45 -15.69 1.32 0.85
C GLU A 45 -15.82 2.07 2.18
N HIS A 46 -14.90 2.98 2.48
CA HIS A 46 -14.86 3.72 3.74
C HIS A 46 -15.48 5.12 3.65
N ARG A 47 -15.93 5.55 2.47
CA ARG A 47 -16.48 6.90 2.20
C ARG A 47 -15.51 8.02 2.58
N VAL A 48 -14.23 7.81 2.27
CA VAL A 48 -13.13 8.72 2.57
C VAL A 48 -12.75 9.48 1.30
N SER A 49 -12.53 10.79 1.40
CA SER A 49 -12.05 11.59 0.27
C SER A 49 -10.53 11.40 0.08
N TYR A 50 -10.01 11.70 -1.11
CA TYR A 50 -8.56 11.68 -1.33
C TYR A 50 -7.80 12.62 -0.38
N ALA A 51 -8.35 13.81 -0.10
CA ALA A 51 -7.75 14.75 0.84
C ALA A 51 -7.68 14.19 2.27
N GLU A 52 -8.71 13.47 2.71
CA GLU A 52 -8.73 12.80 4.02
C GLU A 52 -7.77 11.61 4.05
N LEU A 53 -7.75 10.79 3.00
CA LEU A 53 -6.81 9.68 2.85
C LEU A 53 -5.35 10.14 2.98
N MET A 54 -4.98 11.27 2.37
CA MET A 54 -3.63 11.83 2.42
C MET A 54 -3.28 12.50 3.75
N SER A 55 -4.27 13.04 4.46
CA SER A 55 -4.04 13.77 5.72
C SER A 55 -4.11 12.89 6.98
N ASN A 56 -4.71 11.71 6.89
CA ASN A 56 -4.82 10.78 8.01
C ASN A 56 -4.03 9.47 7.77
N PRO A 57 -2.86 9.30 8.42
CA PRO A 57 -2.00 8.13 8.23
C PRO A 57 -2.61 6.81 8.72
N GLU A 58 -3.69 6.83 9.52
CA GLU A 58 -4.40 5.61 9.94
C GLU A 58 -4.97 4.85 8.74
N HIS A 59 -5.38 5.54 7.67
CA HIS A 59 -5.89 4.87 6.48
C HIS A 59 -4.80 4.04 5.79
N PHE A 60 -3.60 4.60 5.62
CA PHE A 60 -2.46 3.85 5.07
C PHE A 60 -2.03 2.69 5.96
N ARG A 61 -2.07 2.85 7.30
CA ARG A 61 -1.82 1.73 8.21
C ARG A 61 -2.82 0.59 8.01
N ARG A 62 -4.11 0.91 7.84
CA ARG A 62 -5.15 -0.11 7.55
C ARG A 62 -4.90 -0.79 6.21
N ILE A 63 -4.68 -0.01 5.14
CA ILE A 63 -4.40 -0.53 3.80
C ILE A 63 -3.18 -1.45 3.80
N CYS A 64 -2.08 -1.03 4.44
CA CYS A 64 -0.84 -1.80 4.48
C CYS A 64 -0.89 -3.02 5.41
N ASN A 65 -1.79 -3.03 6.40
CA ASN A 65 -1.94 -4.18 7.30
C ASN A 65 -3.07 -5.13 6.87
N ASP A 66 -3.79 -4.81 5.79
CA ASP A 66 -4.78 -5.70 5.18
C ASP A 66 -4.07 -6.93 4.56
N PRO A 67 -4.48 -8.17 4.89
CA PRO A 67 -3.91 -9.38 4.32
C PRO A 67 -4.03 -9.44 2.79
N ASP A 68 -5.07 -8.87 2.20
CA ASP A 68 -5.29 -8.89 0.74
C ASP A 68 -4.31 -7.97 -0.01
N ASN A 69 -3.70 -7.00 0.68
CA ASN A 69 -2.73 -6.07 0.12
C ASN A 69 -1.27 -6.47 0.42
N LYS A 70 -1.04 -7.64 1.02
CA LYS A 70 0.28 -8.06 1.50
C LYS A 70 1.34 -8.11 0.39
N MET A 71 0.96 -8.43 -0.85
CA MET A 71 1.93 -8.49 -1.96
C MET A 71 2.53 -7.13 -2.35
N PHE A 72 1.92 -6.03 -1.92
CA PHE A 72 2.40 -4.67 -2.17
C PHE A 72 3.32 -4.14 -1.07
N ARG A 73 3.46 -4.90 0.03
CA ARG A 73 4.30 -4.54 1.15
C ARG A 73 5.76 -4.88 0.87
N ILE A 74 6.62 -3.99 1.35
CA ILE A 74 8.07 -4.11 1.25
C ILE A 74 8.66 -4.25 2.67
N TRP A 75 8.15 -3.46 3.62
CA TRP A 75 8.57 -3.56 5.03
C TRP A 75 7.94 -4.78 5.73
N PRO A 76 8.75 -5.65 6.37
CA PRO A 76 8.27 -6.88 7.03
C PRO A 76 7.46 -6.63 8.32
N GLY A 77 7.73 -5.54 9.04
CA GLY A 77 7.13 -5.29 10.35
C GLY A 77 5.73 -4.68 10.27
N ARG A 78 4.93 -4.81 11.32
CA ARG A 78 3.62 -4.15 11.40
C ARG A 78 3.78 -2.62 11.43
N LEU A 79 2.90 -1.91 10.72
CA LEU A 79 2.82 -0.44 10.73
C LEU A 79 1.79 0.06 11.75
#